data_AF-A0A8J5KUN0-F1
#
_entry.id   AF-A0A8J5KUN0-F1
#
_cell.length_a   1.000
_cell.length_b   1.000
_cell.length_c   1.000
_cell.angle_alpha   90.00
_cell.angle_beta   90.00
_cell.angle_gamma   90.00
#
_symmetry.space_group_name_H-M   'P 1'
#
loop_
_entity.id
_entity.type
_entity.pdbx_description
1 polymer ?
#
loop_
_entity_poly.entity_id
_entity_poly.type
_entity_poly.pdbx_seq_one_letter_code
_entity_poly.pdbx_strand_id
1 'polypeptide(L)'
;MPANDGEATPTVPEWVATLARPQLTGNDDEAIGVRFIASKRVENSDLVSQQNRLYLPTDFVAANLVCLLSMEERAMASLVGDICHPRKRSRTEAEEEKRRKRPKAAGREHGGLRVRVYARCGFVSYLWLTRWDGSGGTVIKGDELKLFRSWSDLKKGDKIDFWAFRSGGQLCFAIGRP
;
A
#
# COMPACT_ATOMS: atom_id res chain seq x y z
N MET A 1 17.13 -29.77 -9.31
CA MET A 1 16.21 -29.15 -10.29
C MET A 1 14.94 -28.76 -9.56
N PRO A 2 14.80 -27.54 -9.01
CA PRO A 2 13.49 -27.12 -8.53
C PRO A 2 12.60 -26.79 -9.73
N ALA A 3 11.35 -27.24 -9.65
CA ALA A 3 10.33 -27.04 -10.66
C ALA A 3 10.14 -25.54 -10.92
N ASN A 4 10.17 -25.19 -12.20
CA ASN A 4 9.76 -23.89 -12.69
C ASN A 4 8.22 -23.91 -12.66
N ASP A 5 7.64 -23.63 -11.49
CA ASP A 5 6.21 -23.39 -11.37
C ASP A 5 5.92 -22.13 -12.19
N GLY A 6 5.39 -22.34 -13.40
CA GLY A 6 5.02 -21.26 -14.31
C GLY A 6 4.23 -20.21 -13.55
N GLU A 7 4.82 -19.04 -13.40
CA GLU A 7 4.27 -17.88 -12.70
C GLU A 7 3.03 -17.44 -13.49
N ALA A 8 1.89 -18.07 -13.20
CA ALA A 8 0.61 -17.68 -13.73
C ALA A 8 0.37 -16.26 -13.25
N THR A 9 0.42 -15.30 -14.17
CA THR A 9 0.04 -13.92 -13.89
C THR A 9 -1.36 -13.97 -13.28
N PRO A 10 -1.57 -13.41 -12.08
CA PRO A 10 -2.87 -13.48 -11.44
C PRO A 10 -3.89 -12.80 -12.36
N THR A 11 -4.96 -13.51 -12.69
CA THR A 11 -6.06 -12.97 -13.48
C THR A 11 -6.84 -11.96 -12.65
N VAL A 12 -7.17 -10.81 -13.23
CA VAL A 12 -7.96 -9.78 -12.55
C VAL A 12 -9.34 -10.34 -12.18
N PRO A 13 -9.73 -10.36 -10.90
CA PRO A 13 -11.06 -10.80 -10.49
C PRO A 13 -12.15 -9.90 -11.04
N GLU A 14 -13.32 -10.46 -11.35
CA GLU A 14 -14.45 -9.73 -11.95
C GLU A 14 -14.89 -8.52 -11.10
N TRP A 15 -14.86 -8.66 -9.77
CA TRP A 15 -15.23 -7.57 -8.87
C TRP A 15 -14.24 -6.39 -8.96
N VAL A 16 -12.94 -6.66 -9.14
CA VAL A 16 -11.93 -5.63 -9.36
C VAL A 16 -12.09 -5.00 -10.74
N ALA A 17 -12.31 -5.83 -11.78
CA ALA A 17 -12.56 -5.35 -13.13
C ALA A 17 -13.78 -4.42 -13.17
N THR A 18 -14.84 -4.76 -12.43
CA THR A 18 -16.06 -3.93 -12.33
C THR A 18 -15.79 -2.58 -11.66
N LEU A 19 -14.92 -2.53 -10.65
CA LEU A 19 -14.51 -1.26 -10.02
C LEU A 19 -13.68 -0.38 -10.95
N ALA A 20 -12.85 -0.99 -11.81
CA ALA A 20 -11.99 -0.28 -12.76
C ALA A 20 -12.66 0.06 -14.10
N ARG A 21 -13.74 -0.64 -14.47
CA ARG A 21 -14.48 -0.47 -15.73
C ARG A 21 -14.88 0.98 -16.06
N PRO A 22 -15.41 1.79 -15.13
CA PRO A 22 -15.82 3.17 -15.42
C PRO A 22 -14.68 4.12 -15.83
N GLN A 23 -13.42 3.65 -15.81
CA GLN A 23 -12.23 4.49 -15.95
C GLN A 23 -11.40 4.13 -17.18
N LEU A 24 -11.71 3.00 -17.83
CA LEU A 24 -11.15 2.61 -19.13
C LEU A 24 -11.84 3.31 -20.32
N THR A 25 -12.80 4.20 -20.05
CA THR A 25 -13.59 4.93 -21.06
C THR A 25 -13.10 6.35 -21.33
N GLY A 26 -11.93 6.75 -20.81
CA GLY A 26 -11.30 8.06 -21.09
C GLY A 26 -10.19 7.94 -22.14
N ASN A 27 -10.25 8.80 -23.16
CA ASN A 27 -9.31 8.88 -24.30
C ASN A 27 -7.91 9.42 -23.97
N ASP A 28 -7.43 9.27 -22.74
CA ASP A 28 -6.06 9.63 -22.39
C ASP A 28 -5.23 8.35 -22.28
N ASP A 29 -4.18 8.27 -23.09
CA ASP A 29 -3.25 7.13 -23.31
C ASP A 29 -2.48 6.64 -22.07
N GLU A 30 -2.95 6.93 -20.85
CA GLU A 30 -2.42 6.37 -19.60
C GLU A 30 -3.46 5.49 -18.92
N ALA A 31 -4.02 4.55 -19.70
CA ALA A 31 -4.72 3.37 -19.19
C ALA A 31 -3.72 2.48 -18.45
N ILE A 32 -3.29 2.93 -17.26
CA ILE A 32 -2.69 2.07 -16.24
C ILE A 32 -3.77 1.08 -15.84
N GLY A 33 -3.80 -0.04 -16.58
CA GLY A 33 -4.70 -1.15 -16.33
C GLY A 33 -4.55 -1.67 -14.91
N VAL A 34 -5.58 -2.38 -14.44
CA VAL A 34 -5.58 -2.99 -13.11
C VAL A 34 -4.33 -3.86 -12.96
N ARG A 35 -3.50 -3.55 -11.97
CA ARG A 35 -2.28 -4.30 -11.67
C ARG A 35 -2.42 -5.06 -10.37
N PHE A 36 -1.98 -6.30 -10.39
CA PHE A 36 -1.73 -7.03 -9.16
C PHE A 36 -0.53 -6.43 -8.45
N ILE A 37 -0.70 -6.10 -7.17
CA ILE A 37 0.38 -5.59 -6.33
C ILE A 37 0.98 -6.75 -5.55
N ALA A 38 0.22 -7.37 -4.67
CA ALA A 38 0.71 -8.43 -3.79
C ALA A 38 -0.43 -9.34 -3.30
N SER A 39 -0.06 -10.50 -2.78
CA SER A 39 -0.93 -11.33 -1.93
C SER A 39 -0.30 -11.50 -0.56
N LYS A 40 -1.10 -11.55 0.49
CA LYS A 40 -0.62 -11.90 1.83
C LYS A 40 -1.70 -12.57 2.66
N ARG A 41 -1.30 -13.13 3.81
CA ARG A 41 -2.25 -13.53 4.85
C ARG A 41 -2.48 -12.40 5.83
N VAL A 42 -3.74 -12.18 6.19
CA VAL A 42 -4.12 -11.19 7.22
C VAL A 42 -3.53 -11.62 8.55
N GLU A 43 -2.66 -10.78 9.10
CA GLU A 43 -2.05 -11.00 10.41
C GLU A 43 -2.86 -10.31 11.51
N ASN A 44 -2.57 -10.67 12.76
CA ASN A 44 -3.22 -10.00 13.90
C ASN A 44 -2.88 -8.49 13.94
N SER A 45 -1.65 -8.15 13.56
CA SER A 45 -1.17 -6.76 13.42
C SER A 45 -2.03 -5.92 12.47
N ASP A 46 -2.58 -6.53 11.42
CA ASP A 46 -3.44 -5.89 10.43
C ASP A 46 -4.89 -5.70 10.92
N LEU A 47 -5.29 -6.37 12.00
CA LEU A 47 -6.65 -6.30 12.57
C LEU A 47 -6.72 -5.47 13.85
N VAL A 48 -5.58 -5.26 14.52
CA VAL A 48 -5.52 -4.45 15.75
C VAL A 48 -5.87 -2.99 15.46
N SER A 49 -6.95 -2.51 16.09
CA SER A 49 -7.50 -1.16 15.90
C SER A 49 -6.59 -0.06 16.45
N GLN A 50 -5.73 -0.35 17.42
CA GLN A 50 -4.74 0.62 17.91
C GLN A 50 -3.65 0.94 16.88
N GLN A 51 -3.39 0.04 15.94
CA GLN A 51 -2.35 0.24 14.93
C GLN A 51 -2.88 0.95 13.68
N ASN A 52 -4.18 0.84 13.38
CA ASN A 52 -4.87 1.48 12.24
C ASN A 52 -4.05 1.50 10.93
N ARG A 53 -3.34 0.39 10.67
CA ARG A 53 -2.45 0.21 9.52
C ARG A 53 -2.59 -1.19 8.95
N LEU A 54 -2.38 -1.28 7.65
CA LEU A 54 -2.33 -2.50 6.87
C LEU A 54 -0.99 -2.55 6.14
N TYR A 55 -0.19 -3.58 6.39
CA TYR A 55 1.14 -3.70 5.82
C TYR A 55 1.11 -4.25 4.39
N LEU A 56 1.88 -3.63 3.49
CA LEU A 56 2.12 -4.12 2.13
C LEU A 56 3.49 -4.81 2.09
N PRO A 57 3.58 -6.05 1.55
CA PRO A 57 4.85 -6.74 1.32
C PRO A 57 5.85 -5.90 0.52
N THR A 58 7.07 -5.72 1.04
CA THR A 58 8.07 -4.79 0.50
C THR A 58 8.51 -5.15 -0.92
N ASP A 59 8.76 -6.44 -1.18
CA ASP A 59 9.28 -6.93 -2.48
C ASP A 59 8.33 -6.55 -3.64
N PHE A 60 7.04 -6.64 -3.35
CA PHE A 60 5.98 -6.35 -4.31
C PHE A 60 5.72 -4.85 -4.49
N VAL A 61 5.98 -4.04 -3.47
CA VAL A 61 5.88 -2.57 -3.59
C VAL A 61 6.93 -2.06 -4.57
N ALA A 62 8.17 -2.54 -4.46
CA ALA A 62 9.25 -2.14 -5.36
C ALA A 62 8.96 -2.53 -6.82
N ALA A 63 8.49 -3.75 -7.04
CA ALA A 63 8.24 -4.27 -8.39
C ALA A 63 6.98 -3.67 -9.05
N ASN A 64 5.87 -3.60 -8.30
CA ASN A 64 4.56 -3.39 -8.90
C ASN A 64 3.94 -2.03 -8.58
N LEU A 65 4.19 -1.48 -7.38
CA LEU A 65 3.54 -0.25 -6.94
C LEU A 65 4.29 1.00 -7.38
N VAL A 66 5.62 1.02 -7.27
CA VAL A 66 6.46 2.18 -7.60
C VAL A 66 6.29 2.60 -9.06
N CYS A 67 6.21 1.64 -9.97
CA CYS A 67 6.00 1.86 -11.39
C CYS A 67 4.67 2.56 -11.72
N LEU A 68 3.68 2.51 -10.81
CA LEU A 68 2.38 3.18 -10.98
C LEU A 68 2.37 4.62 -10.45
N LEU A 69 3.36 4.98 -9.65
CA LEU A 69 3.43 6.28 -8.98
C LEU A 69 4.31 7.23 -9.77
N SER A 70 3.83 8.48 -9.93
CA SER A 70 4.65 9.59 -10.39
C SER A 70 5.77 9.89 -9.38
N MET A 71 6.79 10.64 -9.79
CA MET A 71 7.88 11.03 -8.87
C MET A 71 7.36 11.81 -7.65
N GLU A 72 6.37 12.67 -7.84
CA GLU A 72 5.71 13.41 -6.76
C GLU A 72 4.92 12.50 -5.83
N GLU A 73 4.18 11.53 -6.38
CA GLU A 73 3.43 10.54 -5.60
C GLU A 73 4.37 9.65 -4.78
N ARG A 74 5.51 9.26 -5.35
CA ARG A 74 6.56 8.55 -4.61
C ARG A 74 7.08 9.41 -3.47
N ALA A 75 7.30 10.71 -3.68
CA ALA A 75 7.73 11.64 -2.63
C ALA A 75 6.70 11.74 -1.51
N MET A 76 5.42 11.92 -1.85
CA MET A 76 4.32 11.95 -0.88
C MET A 76 4.20 10.64 -0.09
N ALA A 77 4.35 9.48 -0.75
CA ALA A 77 4.34 8.17 -0.12
C ALA A 77 5.63 7.83 0.64
N SER A 78 6.64 8.72 0.64
CA SER A 78 7.97 8.43 1.19
C SER A 78 8.65 7.21 0.57
N LEU A 79 8.37 6.96 -0.71
CA LEU A 79 8.91 5.88 -1.55
C LEU A 79 10.01 6.40 -2.51
N VAL A 80 10.76 7.43 -2.09
CA VAL A 80 11.88 7.99 -2.86
C VAL A 80 13.20 7.43 -2.34
N GLY A 81 13.93 6.72 -3.21
CA GLY A 81 15.19 6.03 -2.92
C GLY A 81 15.08 4.51 -3.04
N ASP A 82 16.19 3.79 -2.85
CA ASP A 82 16.22 2.32 -2.94
C ASP A 82 15.21 1.69 -1.96
N ILE A 83 14.12 1.17 -2.49
CA ILE A 83 13.13 0.42 -1.70
C ILE A 83 13.71 -0.93 -1.29
N CYS A 84 14.70 -1.43 -2.04
CA CYS A 84 15.44 -2.66 -1.81
C CYS A 84 16.42 -2.59 -0.63
N HIS A 85 16.77 -1.38 -0.16
CA HIS A 85 17.66 -1.23 0.99
C HIS A 85 16.89 -0.54 2.11
N PRO A 86 16.59 -1.22 3.25
CA PRO A 86 16.22 -0.49 4.45
C PRO A 86 17.36 0.50 4.70
N ARG A 87 17.07 1.80 4.78
CA ARG A 87 18.08 2.79 5.19
C ARG A 87 18.61 2.35 6.54
N LYS A 88 19.76 1.64 6.55
CA LYS A 88 20.62 1.52 7.71
C LYS A 88 21.05 2.96 7.97
N ARG A 89 20.35 3.67 8.85
CA ARG A 89 20.92 4.86 9.49
C ARG A 89 22.23 4.37 10.09
N SER A 90 23.33 4.75 9.46
CA SER A 90 24.66 4.44 9.96
C SER A 90 24.75 5.03 11.36
N ARG A 91 25.39 4.29 12.27
CA ARG A 91 25.53 4.65 13.69
C ARG A 91 26.04 6.08 13.91
N THR A 92 26.72 6.64 12.91
CA THR A 92 27.28 7.99 12.87
C THR A 92 26.21 9.10 12.86
N GLU A 93 25.10 8.94 12.12
CA GLU A 93 24.02 9.95 12.09
C GLU A 93 23.21 9.96 13.40
N ALA A 94 23.09 8.79 14.05
CA ALA A 94 22.40 8.65 15.33
C ALA A 94 23.18 9.26 16.50
N GLU A 95 24.49 9.42 16.37
CA GLU A 95 25.35 9.99 17.42
C GLU A 95 25.40 11.54 17.34
N GLU A 96 25.34 12.10 16.13
CA GLU A 96 25.20 13.55 15.92
C GLU A 96 23.81 14.06 16.35
N GLU A 97 22.75 13.28 16.11
CA GLU A 97 21.39 13.64 16.54
C GLU A 97 21.21 13.54 18.07
N LYS A 98 21.94 12.65 18.75
CA LYS A 98 21.93 12.55 20.23
C LYS A 98 22.53 13.76 20.94
N ARG A 99 23.45 14.50 20.31
CA ARG A 99 24.04 15.72 20.89
C ARG A 99 23.14 16.95 20.73
N ARG A 100 22.15 16.89 19.83
CA ARG A 100 21.09 17.90 19.71
C ARG A 100 19.85 17.37 20.41
N LYS A 101 19.75 17.61 21.72
CA LYS A 101 18.50 17.42 22.49
C LYS A 101 17.40 18.31 21.89
N ARG A 102 16.79 17.85 20.81
CA ARG A 102 15.52 18.38 20.34
C ARG A 102 14.44 17.84 21.29
N PRO A 103 13.50 18.70 21.73
CA PRO A 103 12.36 18.23 22.53
C PRO A 103 11.70 17.07 21.78
N LYS A 104 11.22 16.06 22.54
CA LYS A 104 10.51 14.89 22.00
C LYS A 104 9.61 15.36 20.87
N ALA A 105 10.01 15.06 19.63
CA ALA A 105 9.34 15.60 18.46
C ALA A 105 7.89 15.16 18.55
N ALA A 106 6.99 16.14 18.70
CA ALA A 106 5.59 15.94 18.45
C ALA A 106 5.47 15.15 17.14
N GLY A 107 4.69 14.07 17.16
CA GLY A 107 4.57 13.13 16.05
C GLY A 107 4.51 13.89 14.74
N ARG A 108 5.54 13.67 13.90
CA ARG A 108 5.72 14.32 12.60
C ARG A 108 4.38 14.27 11.86
N GLU A 109 3.91 15.43 11.37
CA GLU A 109 2.70 15.53 10.57
C GLU A 109 2.63 14.36 9.60
N HIS A 110 1.53 13.62 9.66
CA HIS A 110 1.36 12.32 9.06
C HIS A 110 1.40 12.37 7.53
N GLY A 111 2.59 12.49 6.95
CA GLY A 111 2.82 12.43 5.50
C GLY A 111 2.40 11.07 4.90
N GLY A 112 1.86 11.12 3.69
CA GLY A 112 1.45 9.98 2.90
C GLY A 112 0.75 10.41 1.61
N LEU A 113 0.71 9.53 0.62
CA LEU A 113 -0.13 9.68 -0.57
C LEU A 113 -1.58 9.31 -0.23
N ARG A 114 -2.53 10.19 -0.51
CA ARG A 114 -3.96 9.89 -0.29
C ARG A 114 -4.49 8.94 -1.36
N VAL A 115 -4.98 7.78 -0.94
CA VAL A 115 -5.45 6.70 -1.82
C VAL A 115 -6.88 6.32 -1.51
N ARG A 116 -7.62 5.86 -2.52
CA ARG A 116 -8.92 5.21 -2.34
C ARG A 116 -8.74 3.72 -2.16
N VAL A 117 -9.44 3.11 -1.22
CA VAL A 117 -9.35 1.68 -0.94
C VAL A 117 -10.75 1.07 -0.94
N TYR A 118 -10.95 0.12 -1.83
CA TYR A 118 -12.20 -0.58 -2.09
C TYR A 118 -12.18 -1.97 -1.45
N ALA A 119 -13.22 -2.28 -0.69
CA ALA A 119 -13.49 -3.64 -0.22
C ALA A 119 -14.28 -4.41 -1.28
N ARG A 120 -14.28 -5.74 -1.20
CA ARG A 120 -15.02 -6.60 -2.12
C ARG A 120 -16.53 -6.31 -2.18
N CYS A 121 -17.13 -5.85 -1.08
CA CYS A 121 -18.54 -5.47 -0.99
C CYS A 121 -18.86 -4.11 -1.66
N GLY A 122 -17.86 -3.43 -2.22
CA GLY A 122 -18.00 -2.10 -2.83
C GLY A 122 -17.81 -0.93 -1.85
N PHE A 123 -17.60 -1.20 -0.54
CA PHE A 123 -17.30 -0.15 0.42
C PHE A 123 -15.99 0.56 0.06
N VAL A 124 -16.01 1.89 0.12
CA VAL A 124 -14.87 2.75 -0.22
C VAL A 124 -14.38 3.47 1.03
N SER A 125 -13.07 3.53 1.18
CA SER A 125 -12.39 4.32 2.21
C SER A 125 -11.26 5.17 1.62
N TYR A 126 -10.95 6.27 2.27
CA TYR A 126 -9.87 7.19 1.95
C TYR A 126 -8.77 7.02 2.99
N LEU A 127 -7.63 6.47 2.56
CA LEU A 127 -6.52 6.12 3.43
C LEU A 127 -5.23 6.76 2.92
N TRP A 128 -4.17 6.64 3.70
CA TRP A 128 -2.86 7.19 3.41
C TRP A 128 -1.86 6.05 3.17
N LEU A 129 -1.27 6.04 1.98
CA LEU A 129 -0.14 5.18 1.63
C LEU A 129 1.17 5.87 2.05
N THR A 130 1.98 5.22 2.87
CA THR A 130 3.25 5.80 3.31
C THR A 130 4.26 4.71 3.67
N ARG A 131 5.56 5.02 3.53
CA ARG A 131 6.64 4.19 4.06
C ARG A 131 6.81 4.45 5.57
N TRP A 132 6.82 3.39 6.37
CA TRP A 132 6.97 3.49 7.81
C TRP A 132 8.44 3.50 8.23
N ASP A 133 8.91 4.58 8.87
CA ASP A 133 10.32 4.77 9.23
C ASP A 133 10.90 3.67 10.14
N GLY A 134 10.09 3.09 11.03
CA GLY A 134 10.57 2.13 12.03
C GLY A 134 10.85 0.73 11.49
N SER A 135 10.14 0.31 10.44
CA SER A 135 10.31 -1.02 9.82
C SER A 135 10.82 -0.94 8.38
N GLY A 136 10.83 0.27 7.80
CA GLY A 136 11.18 0.50 6.40
C GLY A 136 10.15 -0.02 5.40
N GLY A 137 9.04 -0.62 5.85
CA GLY A 137 8.01 -1.19 4.97
C GLY A 137 6.86 -0.24 4.70
N THR A 138 6.06 -0.57 3.69
CA THR A 138 4.99 0.29 3.19
C THR A 138 3.67 -0.06 3.85
N VAL A 139 2.92 0.95 4.28
CA VAL A 139 1.64 0.76 4.96
C VAL A 139 0.55 1.62 4.34
N ILE A 140 -0.67 1.09 4.33
CA ILE A 140 -1.89 1.87 4.17
C ILE A 140 -2.45 2.11 5.57
N LYS A 141 -2.66 3.37 5.95
CA LYS A 141 -3.11 3.76 7.29
C LYS A 141 -4.21 4.82 7.25
N GLY A 142 -4.99 4.90 8.31
CA GLY A 142 -6.01 5.95 8.48
C GLY A 142 -7.15 5.51 9.38
N ASP A 143 -7.96 6.48 9.81
CA ASP A 143 -9.06 6.23 10.75
C ASP A 143 -10.18 5.39 10.13
N GLU A 144 -10.41 5.56 8.82
CA GLU A 144 -11.38 4.78 8.06
C GLU A 144 -11.00 3.30 7.92
N LEU A 145 -9.78 2.90 8.30
CA LEU A 145 -9.37 1.50 8.25
C LEU A 145 -10.21 0.63 9.19
N LYS A 146 -10.72 1.19 10.30
CA LYS A 146 -11.64 0.48 11.19
C LYS A 146 -12.93 0.12 10.46
N LEU A 147 -13.52 1.08 9.74
CA LEU A 147 -14.72 0.87 8.93
C LEU A 147 -14.42 -0.11 7.80
N PHE A 148 -13.30 0.06 7.10
CA PHE A 148 -12.87 -0.85 6.05
C PHE A 148 -12.80 -2.30 6.56
N ARG A 149 -12.23 -2.56 7.74
CA ARG A 149 -12.18 -3.90 8.35
C ARG A 149 -13.58 -4.46 8.63
N SER A 150 -14.49 -3.63 9.16
CA SER A 150 -15.87 -4.04 9.41
C SER A 150 -16.61 -4.40 8.12
N TRP A 151 -16.41 -3.66 7.04
CA TRP A 151 -17.10 -3.87 5.76
C TRP A 151 -16.44 -4.93 4.86
N SER A 152 -15.16 -5.22 5.05
CA SER A 152 -14.41 -6.20 4.24
C SER A 152 -14.56 -7.65 4.71
N ASP A 153 -15.10 -7.88 5.92
CA ASP A 153 -15.21 -9.21 6.57
C ASP A 153 -13.88 -9.98 6.57
N LEU A 154 -12.75 -9.26 6.71
CA LEU A 154 -11.42 -9.85 6.78
C LEU A 154 -11.15 -10.44 8.15
N LYS A 155 -10.66 -11.68 8.17
CA LYS A 155 -10.33 -12.43 9.39
C LYS A 155 -8.87 -12.84 9.38
N LYS A 156 -8.32 -13.08 10.57
CA LYS A 156 -6.94 -13.53 10.73
C LYS A 156 -6.75 -14.84 9.95
N GLY A 157 -5.70 -14.90 9.13
CA GLY A 157 -5.37 -16.06 8.32
C GLY A 157 -5.98 -16.05 6.91
N ASP A 158 -6.94 -15.17 6.63
CA ASP A 158 -7.48 -14.98 5.28
C ASP A 158 -6.36 -14.61 4.32
N LYS A 159 -6.35 -15.23 3.14
CA LYS A 159 -5.52 -14.78 2.02
C LYS A 159 -6.22 -13.60 1.36
N ILE A 160 -5.52 -12.47 1.26
CA ILE A 160 -5.99 -11.26 0.60
C ILE A 160 -5.06 -10.88 -0.53
N ASP A 161 -5.64 -10.34 -1.58
CA ASP A 161 -4.93 -9.78 -2.71
C ASP A 161 -5.10 -8.27 -2.73
N PHE A 162 -4.04 -7.59 -3.15
CA PHE A 162 -3.98 -6.15 -3.36
C PHE A 162 -3.89 -5.92 -4.85
N TRP A 163 -4.90 -5.25 -5.38
CA TRP A 163 -4.92 -4.76 -6.75
C TRP A 163 -4.85 -3.24 -6.74
N ALA A 164 -4.17 -2.62 -7.70
CA ALA A 164 -4.11 -1.18 -7.85
C ALA A 164 -4.50 -0.74 -9.25
N PHE A 165 -5.11 0.43 -9.35
CA PHE A 165 -5.54 1.06 -10.59
C PHE A 165 -5.65 2.58 -10.38
N ARG A 166 -5.74 3.37 -11.47
CA ARG A 166 -5.95 4.82 -11.40
C ARG A 166 -7.38 5.20 -11.75
N SER A 167 -7.97 6.07 -10.93
CA SER A 167 -9.34 6.60 -11.08
C SER A 167 -9.36 8.11 -11.02
N GLY A 168 -9.70 8.78 -12.12
CA GLY A 168 -9.73 10.25 -12.17
C GLY A 168 -8.42 10.86 -11.66
N GLY A 169 -7.29 10.29 -12.10
CA GLY A 169 -5.95 10.71 -11.67
C GLY A 169 -5.52 10.24 -10.28
N GLN A 170 -6.38 9.62 -9.47
CA GLN A 170 -6.04 9.15 -8.12
C GLN A 170 -5.72 7.66 -8.07
N LEU A 171 -4.68 7.30 -7.32
CA LEU A 171 -4.37 5.90 -7.03
C LEU A 171 -5.45 5.24 -6.15
N CYS A 172 -5.92 4.08 -6.63
CA CYS A 172 -6.92 3.26 -5.97
C CYS A 172 -6.35 1.86 -5.68
N PHE A 173 -6.81 1.27 -4.58
CA PHE A 173 -6.56 -0.13 -4.23
C PHE A 173 -7.88 -0.88 -4.12
N ALA A 174 -7.92 -2.10 -4.64
CA ALA A 174 -8.96 -3.07 -4.34
C ALA A 174 -8.34 -4.17 -3.49
N ILE A 175 -8.86 -4.34 -2.27
CA ILE A 175 -8.31 -5.27 -1.28
C ILE A 175 -9.41 -6.22 -0.84
N GLY A 176 -9.17 -7.51 -0.98
CA GLY A 176 -10.12 -8.54 -0.59
C GLY A 176 -9.58 -9.94 -0.82
N ARG A 177 -10.38 -10.93 -0.41
CA ARG A 177 -10.13 -12.32 -0.80
C ARG A 177 -10.21 -12.45 -2.33
N PRO A 178 -9.34 -13.26 -2.96
CA PRO A 178 -9.32 -13.48 -4.41
C PRO A 178 -10.72 -13.75 -4.99
#